data_AF-A0A4R6IT45-F1
#
_entry.id   AF-A0A4R6IT45-F1
#
_cell.length_a   1.000
_cell.length_b   1.000
_cell.length_c   1.000
_cell.angle_alpha   90.00
_cell.angle_beta   90.00
_cell.angle_gamma   90.00
#
_symmetry.space_group_name_H-M   'P 1'
#
loop_
_entity.id
_entity.type
_entity.pdbx_description
1 polymer ?
#
loop_
_entity_poly.entity_id
_entity_poly.type
_entity_poly.pdbx_seq_one_letter_code
_entity_poly.pdbx_strand_id
1 'polypeptide(L)'
;MKTQGNNKSFGREDLKKYFRNGQIPSENHFAYLIDSMINKQDDAFLKDKDDGFVIATMGNSNRFMSLYKNINDLDPFFCIEKDEQGTESLKLNPVRENEEQSDNSSFYFDVHGNLGIGKRSAEGLKLDIAGFSGMQGRLGTFASGRVKADGKWHTILEGLDNCNAFEVVARTGKKGTGKFAIMHAIALSAFGGSKSRIRKTCSYYGFFWNRLRLRWRGNTHNYSLQIKTGNNYGNDVDIFYNITKLWDDELCLPEEYFNSWKTDDAV
;
A
#
# COMPACT_ATOMS: atom_id res chain seq x y z
N MET A 1 28.63 -38.56 -0.79
CA MET A 1 28.41 -39.18 -2.11
C MET A 1 27.36 -38.37 -2.84
N LYS A 2 27.73 -37.69 -3.92
CA LYS A 2 26.77 -37.01 -4.81
C LYS A 2 26.19 -38.06 -5.74
N THR A 3 24.95 -38.46 -5.54
CA THR A 3 24.19 -39.18 -6.56
C THR A 3 23.91 -38.18 -7.69
N GLN A 4 24.67 -38.27 -8.77
CA GLN A 4 24.31 -37.67 -10.04
C GLN A 4 23.06 -38.40 -10.54
N GLY A 5 21.88 -37.88 -10.20
CA GLY A 5 20.64 -38.21 -10.90
C GLY A 5 20.81 -37.78 -12.35
N ASN A 6 20.82 -38.75 -13.25
CA ASN A 6 20.95 -38.53 -14.68
C ASN A 6 19.62 -37.94 -15.19
N ASN A 7 19.44 -36.62 -15.03
CA ASN A 7 18.21 -35.89 -15.36
C ASN A 7 18.02 -35.77 -16.89
N LYS A 8 17.84 -36.90 -17.57
CA LYS A 8 17.41 -36.91 -18.96
C LYS A 8 15.89 -36.79 -19.00
N SER A 9 15.41 -35.56 -19.06
CA SER A 9 13.99 -35.25 -19.28
C SER A 9 13.61 -35.58 -20.72
N PHE A 10 12.58 -36.42 -20.91
CA PHE A 10 12.05 -36.77 -22.23
C PHE A 10 10.75 -36.02 -22.50
N GLY A 11 10.59 -35.50 -23.72
CA GLY A 11 9.33 -34.94 -24.17
C GLY A 11 8.22 -35.99 -24.18
N ARG A 12 6.96 -35.57 -23.99
CA ARG A 12 5.82 -36.50 -23.96
C ARG A 12 5.69 -37.35 -25.23
N GLU A 13 6.05 -36.80 -26.40
CA GLU A 13 6.04 -37.55 -27.66
C GLU A 13 7.13 -38.63 -27.72
N ASP A 14 8.28 -38.41 -27.08
CA ASP A 14 9.32 -39.42 -26.97
C ASP A 14 8.95 -40.49 -25.96
N LEU A 15 8.39 -40.10 -24.80
CA LEU A 15 7.85 -41.05 -23.81
C LEU A 15 6.78 -41.96 -24.45
N LYS A 16 5.84 -41.40 -25.22
CA LYS A 16 4.80 -42.17 -25.92
C LYS A 16 5.36 -43.25 -26.85
N LYS A 17 6.55 -43.09 -27.43
CA LYS A 17 7.14 -44.09 -28.34
C LYS A 17 7.44 -45.40 -27.60
N TYR A 18 7.84 -45.33 -26.33
CA TYR A 18 8.17 -46.51 -25.53
C TYR A 18 6.95 -47.35 -25.11
N PHE A 19 5.74 -46.80 -25.21
CA PHE A 19 4.49 -47.44 -24.78
C PHE A 19 3.50 -47.69 -25.94
N ARG A 20 3.98 -47.70 -27.19
CA ARG A 20 3.14 -48.06 -28.36
C ARG A 20 2.80 -49.55 -28.36
N ASN A 21 1.68 -49.89 -29.02
CA ASN A 21 1.28 -51.28 -29.19
C ASN A 21 2.41 -52.12 -29.80
N GLY A 22 2.72 -53.27 -29.19
CA GLY A 22 3.81 -54.16 -29.58
C GLY A 22 5.19 -53.80 -29.01
N GLN A 23 5.34 -52.70 -28.28
CA GLN A 23 6.56 -52.40 -27.51
C GLN A 23 6.47 -52.96 -26.10
N ILE A 24 7.58 -53.46 -25.56
CA ILE A 24 7.69 -53.92 -24.17
C ILE A 24 8.54 -52.89 -23.41
N PRO A 25 7.93 -52.04 -22.57
CA PRO A 25 8.66 -51.03 -21.81
C PRO A 25 9.61 -51.70 -20.79
N SER A 26 10.81 -51.14 -20.64
CA SER A 26 11.77 -51.55 -19.60
C SER A 26 11.51 -50.82 -18.29
N GLU A 27 12.10 -51.28 -17.19
CA GLU A 27 12.09 -50.59 -15.90
C GLU A 27 12.50 -49.11 -16.03
N ASN A 28 13.55 -48.81 -16.80
CA ASN A 28 13.98 -47.43 -17.05
C ASN A 28 12.91 -46.59 -17.76
N HIS A 29 12.12 -47.18 -18.67
CA HIS A 29 11.02 -46.46 -19.31
C HIS A 29 9.91 -46.10 -18.32
N PHE A 30 9.66 -46.96 -17.32
CA PHE A 30 8.75 -46.63 -16.23
C PHE A 30 9.33 -45.58 -15.29
N ALA A 31 10.63 -45.64 -14.96
CA ALA A 31 11.30 -44.59 -14.18
C ALA A 31 11.16 -43.22 -14.86
N TYR A 32 11.47 -43.12 -16.17
CA TYR A 32 11.30 -41.86 -16.91
C TYR A 32 9.86 -41.35 -16.93
N LEU A 33 8.87 -42.24 -16.95
CA LEU A 33 7.47 -41.85 -16.86
C LEU A 33 7.12 -41.33 -15.46
N ILE A 34 7.53 -42.03 -14.41
CA ILE A 34 7.31 -41.65 -13.01
C ILE A 34 7.92 -40.28 -12.73
N ASP A 35 9.19 -40.09 -13.09
CA ASP A 35 9.93 -38.85 -12.89
C ASP A 35 9.39 -37.67 -13.74
N SER A 36 8.58 -37.97 -14.77
CA SER A 36 7.93 -36.94 -15.61
C SER A 36 6.57 -36.47 -15.09
N MET A 37 6.04 -37.11 -14.06
CA MET A 37 4.75 -36.78 -13.44
C MET A 37 4.95 -35.95 -12.16
N ILE A 38 4.01 -35.06 -11.87
CA ILE A 38 4.02 -34.29 -10.62
C ILE A 38 3.64 -35.21 -9.45
N ASN A 39 4.53 -35.32 -8.48
CA ASN A 39 4.33 -36.03 -7.22
C ASN A 39 4.02 -35.06 -6.08
N LYS A 40 2.90 -35.29 -5.39
CA LYS A 40 2.42 -34.42 -4.31
C LYS A 40 3.36 -34.33 -3.09
N GLN A 41 4.05 -35.42 -2.74
CA GLN A 41 4.98 -35.46 -1.62
C GLN A 41 6.35 -34.93 -2.02
N ASP A 42 6.82 -35.35 -3.19
CA ASP A 42 8.18 -35.07 -3.62
C ASP A 42 8.33 -33.72 -4.33
N ASP A 43 7.26 -33.13 -4.88
CA ASP A 43 7.33 -31.86 -5.62
C ASP A 43 6.82 -30.64 -4.84
N ALA A 44 6.43 -30.81 -3.57
CA ALA A 44 5.93 -29.73 -2.71
C ALA A 44 4.83 -28.87 -3.37
N PHE A 45 4.06 -29.52 -4.25
CA PHE A 45 3.02 -28.95 -5.09
C PHE A 45 1.75 -29.75 -4.89
N LEU A 46 0.77 -29.15 -4.21
CA LEU A 46 -0.43 -29.86 -3.79
C LEU A 46 -1.67 -29.03 -4.06
N LYS A 47 -2.76 -29.73 -4.37
CA LYS A 47 -4.10 -29.16 -4.40
C LYS A 47 -5.01 -29.95 -3.48
N ASP A 48 -5.60 -29.27 -2.51
CA ASP A 48 -6.56 -29.83 -1.57
C ASP A 48 -7.77 -28.89 -1.39
N LYS A 49 -8.69 -29.26 -0.51
CA LYS A 49 -9.96 -28.56 -0.30
C LYS A 49 -9.86 -27.41 0.70
N ASP A 50 -8.90 -27.46 1.61
CA ASP A 50 -8.82 -26.55 2.75
C ASP A 50 -7.90 -25.36 2.41
N ASP A 51 -6.72 -25.66 1.85
CA ASP A 51 -5.67 -24.68 1.51
C ASP A 51 -5.67 -24.29 0.03
N GLY A 52 -6.42 -25.02 -0.80
CA GLY A 52 -6.51 -24.75 -2.23
C GLY A 52 -5.24 -25.19 -2.95
N PHE A 53 -4.35 -24.25 -3.30
CA PHE A 53 -3.12 -24.52 -4.06
C PHE A 53 -1.90 -24.24 -3.20
N VAL A 54 -1.20 -25.29 -2.80
CA VAL A 54 -0.05 -25.24 -1.92
C VAL A 54 1.23 -25.34 -2.74
N ILE A 55 2.10 -24.36 -2.58
CA ILE A 55 3.44 -24.33 -3.16
C ILE A 55 4.43 -24.11 -2.02
N ALA A 56 5.39 -25.01 -1.86
CA ALA A 56 6.55 -24.76 -1.01
C ALA A 56 7.83 -24.91 -1.83
N THR A 57 8.83 -24.09 -1.52
CA THR A 57 10.16 -24.23 -2.13
C THR A 57 10.87 -25.44 -1.52
N MET A 58 11.52 -26.25 -2.35
CA MET A 58 12.37 -27.34 -1.88
C MET A 58 13.83 -26.95 -1.81
N GLY A 59 14.52 -27.50 -0.81
CA GLY A 59 15.93 -27.20 -0.54
C GLY A 59 16.14 -25.73 -0.14
N ASN A 60 17.20 -25.12 -0.66
CA ASN A 60 17.60 -23.76 -0.33
C ASN A 60 17.14 -22.72 -1.37
N SER A 61 16.23 -23.09 -2.28
CA SER A 61 15.68 -22.14 -3.25
C SER A 61 14.71 -21.20 -2.57
N ASN A 62 14.80 -19.92 -2.88
CA ASN A 62 13.80 -18.94 -2.48
C ASN A 62 12.73 -18.74 -3.56
N ARG A 63 12.84 -19.41 -4.70
CA ARG A 63 11.97 -19.17 -5.85
C ARG A 63 10.80 -20.13 -5.90
N PHE A 64 9.59 -19.59 -5.83
CA PHE A 64 8.35 -20.33 -6.04
C PHE A 64 8.03 -20.50 -7.53
N MET A 65 8.26 -19.44 -8.33
CA MET A 65 7.90 -19.43 -9.75
C MET A 65 8.92 -18.66 -10.58
N SER A 66 9.25 -19.19 -11.76
CA SER A 66 10.05 -18.53 -12.79
C SER A 66 9.20 -18.35 -14.04
N LEU A 67 9.10 -17.14 -14.57
CA LEU A 67 8.33 -16.82 -15.76
C LEU A 67 9.27 -16.58 -16.94
N TYR A 68 9.08 -17.33 -18.02
CA TYR A 68 9.85 -17.24 -19.26
C TYR A 68 8.98 -16.63 -20.37
N LYS A 69 9.57 -15.90 -21.33
CA LYS A 69 8.78 -15.35 -22.44
C LYS A 69 8.44 -16.44 -23.43
N ASN A 70 9.38 -17.36 -23.67
CA ASN A 70 9.22 -18.54 -24.52
C ASN A 70 9.75 -19.80 -23.82
N ILE A 71 9.28 -20.96 -24.28
CA ILE A 71 9.68 -22.27 -23.75
C ILE A 71 11.17 -22.60 -23.96
N ASN A 72 11.83 -21.92 -24.91
CA ASN A 72 13.23 -22.13 -25.25
C ASN A 72 14.16 -21.07 -24.65
N ASP A 73 13.63 -20.10 -23.91
CA ASP A 73 14.46 -19.09 -23.25
C ASP A 73 15.29 -19.77 -22.15
N LEU A 74 16.57 -19.40 -22.04
CA LEU A 74 17.47 -19.95 -21.02
C LEU A 74 17.23 -19.32 -19.64
N ASP A 75 16.83 -18.06 -19.62
CA ASP A 75 16.65 -17.26 -18.42
C ASP A 75 15.20 -16.76 -18.29
N PRO A 76 14.63 -16.76 -17.07
CA PRO A 76 13.32 -16.16 -16.85
C PRO A 76 13.41 -14.63 -16.96
N PHE A 77 12.31 -13.97 -17.33
CA PHE A 77 12.22 -12.51 -17.29
C PHE A 77 11.65 -11.99 -15.95
N PHE A 78 11.08 -12.87 -15.13
CA PHE A 78 10.46 -12.51 -13.86
C PHE A 78 10.38 -13.71 -12.91
N CYS A 79 10.53 -13.45 -11.62
CA CYS A 79 10.48 -14.47 -10.57
C CYS A 79 9.54 -14.07 -9.45
N ILE A 80 8.89 -15.06 -8.85
CA ILE A 80 8.15 -14.95 -7.60
C ILE A 80 8.92 -15.73 -6.55
N GLU A 81 9.34 -15.04 -5.50
CA GLU A 81 10.32 -15.52 -4.53
C GLU A 81 9.81 -15.25 -3.11
N LYS A 82 10.14 -16.12 -2.15
CA LYS A 82 10.09 -15.76 -0.73
C LYS A 82 11.28 -14.87 -0.41
N ASP A 83 11.05 -13.89 0.43
CA ASP A 83 12.08 -13.03 0.96
C ASP A 83 12.13 -13.18 2.48
N GLU A 84 13.26 -13.68 2.95
CA GLU A 84 13.53 -13.99 4.37
C GLU A 84 14.44 -12.93 5.01
N GLN A 85 14.77 -11.85 4.29
CA GLN A 85 15.57 -10.76 4.85
C GLN A 85 14.67 -9.77 5.61
N GLY A 86 14.74 -9.82 6.93
CA GLY A 86 13.94 -8.95 7.80
C GLY A 86 12.53 -9.51 7.99
N THR A 87 11.50 -8.70 7.70
CA THR A 87 10.10 -9.17 7.73
C THR A 87 9.84 -10.10 6.55
N GLU A 88 9.26 -11.25 6.83
CA GLU A 88 8.84 -12.22 5.80
C GLU A 88 7.97 -11.53 4.74
N SER A 89 8.36 -11.67 3.48
CA SER A 89 7.62 -11.05 2.38
C SER A 89 7.63 -11.90 1.11
N LEU A 90 6.62 -11.68 0.28
CA LEU A 90 6.58 -12.15 -1.10
C LEU A 90 7.33 -11.14 -1.97
N LYS A 91 8.43 -11.58 -2.58
CA LYS A 91 9.23 -10.77 -3.50
C LYS A 91 8.87 -11.09 -4.95
N LEU A 92 8.52 -10.05 -5.68
CA LEU A 92 8.32 -10.10 -7.13
C LEU A 92 9.52 -9.42 -7.79
N ASN A 93 10.30 -10.19 -8.53
CA ASN A 93 11.61 -9.77 -9.01
C ASN A 93 11.69 -9.83 -10.53
N PRO A 94 11.77 -8.70 -11.24
CA PRO A 94 12.16 -8.67 -12.64
C PRO A 94 13.60 -9.16 -12.79
N VAL A 95 13.82 -10.12 -13.67
CA VAL A 95 15.17 -10.61 -13.98
C VAL A 95 15.67 -9.88 -15.22
N ARG A 96 16.85 -9.26 -15.11
CA ARG A 96 17.51 -8.55 -16.20
C ARG A 96 18.87 -9.17 -16.47
N GLU A 97 19.21 -9.33 -17.74
CA GLU A 97 20.53 -9.79 -18.16
C GLU A 97 21.58 -8.73 -17.81
N ASN A 98 22.69 -9.15 -17.18
CA ASN A 98 23.90 -8.36 -16.93
C ASN A 98 23.82 -7.20 -15.91
N GLU A 99 22.75 -7.06 -15.13
CA GLU A 99 22.74 -6.17 -13.97
C GLU A 99 22.99 -6.99 -12.69
N GLU A 100 23.93 -6.56 -11.85
CA GLU A 100 23.96 -7.02 -10.45
C GLU A 100 22.55 -6.84 -9.91
N GLN A 101 21.99 -7.91 -9.36
CA GLN A 101 20.58 -8.02 -9.01
C GLN A 101 20.18 -6.89 -8.05
N SER A 102 19.71 -5.79 -8.61
CA SER A 102 19.40 -4.59 -7.86
C SER A 102 18.00 -4.75 -7.31
N ASP A 103 17.90 -4.81 -5.98
CA ASP A 103 16.62 -4.83 -5.26
C ASP A 103 15.72 -3.62 -5.60
N ASN A 104 16.27 -2.58 -6.25
CA ASN A 104 15.55 -1.37 -6.67
C ASN A 104 14.43 -1.63 -7.70
N SER A 105 14.44 -2.76 -8.42
CA SER A 105 13.35 -3.13 -9.33
C SER A 105 12.37 -4.13 -8.74
N SER A 106 12.60 -4.60 -7.51
CA SER A 106 11.77 -5.60 -6.86
C SER A 106 10.55 -5.00 -6.20
N PHE A 107 9.50 -5.79 -6.05
CA PHE A 107 8.32 -5.45 -5.27
C PHE A 107 8.21 -6.41 -4.09
N TYR A 108 7.84 -5.88 -2.93
CA TYR A 108 7.79 -6.62 -1.67
C TYR A 108 6.40 -6.50 -1.09
N PHE A 109 5.74 -7.62 -0.84
CA PHE A 109 4.48 -7.65 -0.10
C PHE A 109 4.67 -8.43 1.19
N ASP A 110 4.72 -7.73 2.32
CA ASP A 110 5.03 -8.36 3.61
C ASP A 110 3.80 -8.99 4.28
N VAL A 111 4.07 -9.82 5.28
CA VAL A 111 3.03 -10.50 6.08
C VAL A 111 2.11 -9.54 6.87
N HIS A 112 2.48 -8.26 7.00
CA HIS A 112 1.65 -7.22 7.63
C HIS A 112 0.77 -6.46 6.62
N GLY A 113 0.82 -6.86 5.35
CA GLY A 113 0.06 -6.29 4.25
C GLY A 113 0.60 -4.95 3.74
N ASN A 114 1.90 -4.68 3.92
CA ASN A 114 2.53 -3.49 3.37
C ASN A 114 3.17 -3.79 2.00
N LEU A 115 3.16 -2.78 1.12
CA LEU A 115 3.73 -2.87 -0.22
C LEU A 115 4.96 -1.98 -0.35
N GLY A 116 6.12 -2.59 -0.57
CA GLY A 116 7.37 -1.93 -0.92
C GLY A 116 7.63 -2.00 -2.42
N ILE A 117 8.01 -0.87 -3.04
CA ILE A 117 8.38 -0.78 -4.46
C ILE A 117 9.83 -0.30 -4.55
N GLY A 118 10.72 -1.16 -5.02
CA GLY A 118 12.17 -0.93 -5.10
C GLY A 118 12.89 -0.91 -3.74
N LYS A 119 12.16 -1.20 -2.65
CA LYS A 119 12.68 -1.44 -1.30
C LYS A 119 11.62 -2.14 -0.46
N ARG A 120 12.02 -2.73 0.67
CA ARG A 120 11.09 -3.20 1.70
C ARG A 120 10.43 -2.00 2.39
N SER A 121 9.16 -2.16 2.78
CA SER A 121 8.43 -1.11 3.48
C SER A 121 9.05 -0.86 4.85
N ALA A 122 9.28 0.40 5.20
CA ALA A 122 9.61 0.76 6.58
C ALA A 122 8.40 0.53 7.49
N GLU A 123 8.66 0.36 8.78
CA GLU A 123 7.63 0.15 9.78
C GLU A 123 6.57 1.27 9.76
N GLY A 124 5.30 0.88 9.88
CA GLY A 124 4.16 1.80 9.88
C GLY A 124 3.76 2.39 8.51
N LEU A 125 4.54 2.18 7.44
CA LEU A 125 4.13 2.56 6.08
C LEU A 125 3.39 1.41 5.39
N LYS A 126 2.17 1.69 4.88
CA LYS A 126 1.41 0.73 4.05
C LYS A 126 1.91 0.66 2.61
N LEU A 127 2.46 1.75 2.08
CA LEU A 127 3.05 1.83 0.75
C LEU A 127 4.34 2.64 0.84
N ASP A 128 5.45 2.04 0.43
CA ASP A 128 6.76 2.68 0.47
C ASP A 128 7.49 2.51 -0.87
N ILE A 129 7.92 3.61 -1.47
CA ILE A 129 8.40 3.64 -2.87
C ILE A 129 9.81 4.23 -2.90
N ALA A 130 10.78 3.45 -3.38
CA ALA A 130 12.09 3.95 -3.77
C ALA A 130 12.00 4.61 -5.15
N GLY A 131 11.66 5.91 -5.18
CA GLY A 131 11.60 6.71 -6.40
C GLY A 131 10.41 7.66 -6.43
N PHE A 132 10.08 8.18 -7.61
CA PHE A 132 8.94 9.06 -7.81
C PHE A 132 7.66 8.27 -8.09
N SER A 133 6.53 8.75 -7.54
CA SER A 133 5.19 8.25 -7.87
C SER A 133 4.42 9.25 -8.74
N GLY A 134 3.88 8.77 -9.85
CA GLY A 134 2.91 9.52 -10.66
C GLY A 134 1.49 9.25 -10.18
N MET A 135 0.65 10.30 -10.10
CA MET A 135 -0.75 10.17 -9.66
C MET A 135 -1.68 11.08 -10.46
N GLN A 136 -2.81 10.56 -10.92
CA GLN A 136 -3.86 11.37 -11.56
C GLN A 136 -4.61 12.24 -10.54
N GLY A 137 -4.68 11.79 -9.30
CA GLY A 137 -5.27 12.53 -8.19
C GLY A 137 -4.95 11.87 -6.86
N ARG A 138 -5.17 12.60 -5.77
CA ARG A 138 -5.03 12.11 -4.40
C ARG A 138 -6.20 12.60 -3.58
N LEU A 139 -6.75 11.72 -2.75
CA LEU A 139 -7.84 12.02 -1.82
C LEU A 139 -7.37 11.73 -0.40
N GLY A 140 -7.59 12.66 0.51
CA GLY A 140 -7.35 12.43 1.93
C GLY A 140 -8.40 11.52 2.55
N THR A 141 -7.95 10.47 3.24
CA THR A 141 -8.82 9.46 3.87
C THR A 141 -8.75 9.49 5.39
N PHE A 142 -7.98 10.40 5.99
CA PHE A 142 -7.86 10.50 7.46
C PHE A 142 -9.19 10.93 8.10
N ALA A 143 -9.84 11.93 7.51
CA ALA A 143 -11.20 12.30 7.87
C ALA A 143 -11.91 12.90 6.65
N SER A 144 -13.21 12.67 6.55
CA SER A 144 -14.05 13.28 5.52
C SER A 144 -15.46 13.47 6.04
N GLY A 145 -16.21 14.38 5.42
CA GLY A 145 -17.59 14.61 5.84
C GLY A 145 -18.20 15.86 5.23
N ARG A 146 -19.30 16.27 5.86
CA ARG A 146 -20.03 17.48 5.49
C ARG A 146 -20.53 18.26 6.70
N VAL A 147 -20.52 19.58 6.59
CA VAL A 147 -21.07 20.51 7.59
C VAL A 147 -21.85 21.62 6.90
N LYS A 148 -22.72 22.35 7.61
CA LYS A 148 -23.57 23.37 6.99
C LYS A 148 -22.76 24.56 6.45
N ALA A 149 -23.15 25.08 5.28
CA ALA A 149 -22.55 26.27 4.67
C ALA A 149 -23.25 27.57 5.11
N ASP A 150 -23.52 27.69 6.41
CA ASP A 150 -24.40 28.70 7.01
C ASP A 150 -23.68 29.97 7.53
N GLY A 151 -22.37 30.04 7.33
CA GLY A 151 -21.53 31.15 7.81
C GLY A 151 -21.05 31.00 9.26
N LYS A 152 -21.44 29.93 9.96
CA LYS A 152 -21.02 29.60 11.34
C LYS A 152 -19.85 28.61 11.32
N TRP A 153 -19.07 28.61 12.40
CA TRP A 153 -17.96 27.67 12.57
C TRP A 153 -18.48 26.29 12.94
N HIS A 154 -18.00 25.27 12.23
CA HIS A 154 -18.28 23.85 12.48
C HIS A 154 -16.97 23.12 12.70
N THR A 155 -16.95 22.22 13.70
CA THR A 155 -15.79 21.37 13.97
C THR A 155 -15.69 20.25 12.94
N ILE A 156 -14.48 20.02 12.41
CA ILE A 156 -14.19 18.96 11.42
C ILE A 156 -13.11 17.99 11.90
N LEU A 157 -12.35 18.36 12.94
CA LEU A 157 -11.51 17.49 13.74
C LEU A 157 -11.55 17.98 15.18
N GLU A 158 -11.58 17.06 16.14
CA GLU A 158 -11.65 17.34 17.58
C GLU A 158 -10.76 16.38 18.36
N GLY A 159 -10.56 16.67 19.65
CA GLY A 159 -9.74 15.82 20.53
C GLY A 159 -8.26 15.80 20.12
N LEU A 160 -7.77 16.84 19.45
CA LEU A 160 -6.39 16.92 19.03
C LEU A 160 -5.50 17.34 20.21
N ASP A 161 -4.37 16.68 20.32
CA ASP A 161 -3.27 16.98 21.24
C ASP A 161 -1.95 16.86 20.48
N ASN A 162 -0.90 17.48 21.03
CA ASN A 162 0.45 17.52 20.46
C ASN A 162 0.50 18.10 19.04
N CYS A 163 1.60 17.90 18.34
CA CYS A 163 1.89 18.48 17.03
C CYS A 163 1.06 17.80 15.95
N ASN A 164 0.33 18.61 15.17
CA ASN A 164 -0.53 18.12 14.10
C ASN A 164 -0.31 18.91 12.81
N ALA A 165 -0.24 18.17 11.70
CA ALA A 165 -0.19 18.72 10.35
C ALA A 165 -1.25 18.06 9.47
N PHE A 166 -2.14 18.87 8.91
CA PHE A 166 -3.20 18.40 8.03
C PHE A 166 -3.24 19.16 6.71
N GLU A 167 -3.56 18.44 5.64
CA GLU A 167 -4.03 19.03 4.39
C GLU A 167 -5.55 18.91 4.32
N VAL A 168 -6.23 20.01 4.05
CA VAL A 168 -7.69 20.07 3.92
C VAL A 168 -8.05 20.51 2.51
N VAL A 169 -8.80 19.66 1.80
CA VAL A 169 -9.47 20.02 0.55
C VAL A 169 -10.96 20.08 0.81
N ALA A 170 -11.56 21.26 0.62
CA ALA A 170 -12.98 21.46 0.89
C ALA A 170 -13.65 22.27 -0.22
N ARG A 171 -14.92 21.94 -0.51
CA ARG A 171 -15.74 22.61 -1.52
C ARG A 171 -17.16 22.82 -1.00
N THR A 172 -17.77 23.92 -1.41
CA THR A 172 -19.19 24.19 -1.20
C THR A 172 -19.82 24.83 -2.44
N GLY A 173 -21.14 24.90 -2.45
CA GLY A 173 -21.95 25.43 -3.54
C GLY A 173 -22.87 24.38 -4.15
N LYS A 174 -24.08 24.80 -4.51
CA LYS A 174 -25.15 23.94 -5.04
C LYS A 174 -25.53 24.42 -6.43
N LYS A 175 -25.88 23.49 -7.32
CA LYS A 175 -26.26 23.81 -8.71
C LYS A 175 -27.38 24.86 -8.70
N GLY A 176 -27.23 25.90 -9.53
CA GLY A 176 -28.21 26.96 -9.69
C GLY A 176 -28.17 28.09 -8.64
N THR A 177 -27.36 28.00 -7.57
CA THR A 177 -27.32 29.07 -6.55
C THR A 177 -26.39 30.23 -6.89
N GLY A 178 -25.52 30.07 -7.89
CA GLY A 178 -24.53 31.08 -8.27
C GLY A 178 -23.46 31.35 -7.20
N LYS A 179 -23.33 30.48 -6.19
CA LYS A 179 -22.33 30.59 -5.13
C LYS A 179 -21.55 29.29 -5.02
N PHE A 180 -20.25 29.35 -5.29
CA PHE A 180 -19.34 28.21 -5.16
C PHE A 180 -18.03 28.65 -4.53
N ALA A 181 -17.42 27.76 -3.76
CA ALA A 181 -16.06 27.95 -3.28
C ALA A 181 -15.33 26.62 -3.18
N ILE A 182 -14.03 26.67 -3.41
CA ILE A 182 -13.12 25.56 -3.17
C ILE A 182 -11.88 26.09 -2.45
N MET A 183 -11.36 25.28 -1.54
CA MET A 183 -10.20 25.60 -0.72
C MET A 183 -9.27 24.41 -0.65
N HIS A 184 -7.98 24.69 -0.81
CA HIS A 184 -6.88 23.82 -0.41
C HIS A 184 -6.14 24.52 0.72
N ALA A 185 -5.88 23.82 1.81
CA ALA A 185 -5.21 24.39 2.97
C ALA A 185 -4.24 23.41 3.62
N ILE A 186 -3.14 23.93 4.16
CA ILE A 186 -2.23 23.22 5.06
C ILE A 186 -2.38 23.88 6.42
N ALA A 187 -2.84 23.10 7.40
CA ALA A 187 -3.07 23.53 8.77
C ALA A 187 -2.04 22.86 9.68
N LEU A 188 -1.20 23.69 10.31
CA LEU A 188 -0.15 23.27 11.24
C LEU A 188 -0.45 23.81 12.63
N SER A 189 -0.29 22.98 13.65
CA SER A 189 -0.42 23.35 15.06
C SER A 189 0.56 22.55 15.90
N ALA A 190 1.29 23.22 16.80
CA ALA A 190 2.14 22.51 17.77
C ALA A 190 1.32 22.08 19.00
N PHE A 191 0.45 22.98 19.50
CA PHE A 191 -0.52 22.72 20.57
C PHE A 191 -1.72 23.68 20.42
N GLY A 192 -2.81 23.43 21.14
CA GLY A 192 -3.91 24.38 21.23
C GLY A 192 -3.49 25.71 21.87
N GLY A 193 -4.05 26.83 21.41
CA GLY A 193 -3.68 28.16 21.89
C GLY A 193 -2.26 28.64 21.52
N SER A 194 -1.48 27.81 20.82
CA SER A 194 -0.15 28.18 20.32
C SER A 194 -0.23 29.11 19.10
N LYS A 195 0.94 29.54 18.59
CA LYS A 195 1.05 30.33 17.35
C LYS A 195 0.86 29.45 16.10
N SER A 196 -0.23 28.69 16.05
CA SER A 196 -0.58 27.78 14.95
C SER A 196 -0.82 28.56 13.65
N ARG A 197 -0.49 27.95 12.51
CA ARG A 197 -0.55 28.61 11.20
C ARG A 197 -1.38 27.80 10.20
N ILE A 198 -2.26 28.49 9.49
CA ILE A 198 -3.02 27.91 8.38
C ILE A 198 -2.68 28.69 7.11
N ARG A 199 -2.03 28.01 6.17
CA ARG A 199 -1.84 28.52 4.81
C ARG A 199 -2.94 27.94 3.93
N LYS A 200 -3.67 28.80 3.23
CA LYS A 200 -4.78 28.36 2.37
C LYS A 200 -4.81 29.13 1.07
N THR A 201 -5.27 28.45 0.03
CA THR A 201 -5.62 29.02 -1.26
C THR A 201 -7.10 28.74 -1.49
N CYS A 202 -7.87 29.79 -1.79
CA CYS A 202 -9.31 29.66 -2.04
C CYS A 202 -9.67 30.27 -3.38
N SER A 203 -10.47 29.56 -4.17
CA SER A 203 -11.17 30.10 -5.33
C SER A 203 -12.67 30.15 -5.04
N TYR A 204 -13.37 31.11 -5.63
CA TYR A 204 -14.80 31.30 -5.43
C TYR A 204 -15.47 31.87 -6.67
N TYR A 205 -16.78 31.67 -6.74
CA TYR A 205 -17.66 32.24 -7.74
C TYR A 205 -18.71 33.15 -7.09
N GLY A 206 -19.02 34.25 -7.75
CA GLY A 206 -19.86 35.33 -7.23
C GLY A 206 -19.06 36.34 -6.39
N PHE A 207 -19.60 36.74 -5.25
CA PHE A 207 -19.01 37.79 -4.41
C PHE A 207 -17.81 37.30 -3.59
N PHE A 208 -16.88 38.21 -3.29
CA PHE A 208 -15.63 37.89 -2.57
C PHE A 208 -15.80 37.35 -1.15
N TRP A 209 -16.99 37.49 -0.55
CA TRP A 209 -17.36 36.88 0.73
C TRP A 209 -17.69 35.39 0.63
N ASN A 210 -17.91 34.87 -0.58
CA ASN A 210 -18.16 33.45 -0.85
C ASN A 210 -16.87 32.63 -0.73
N ARG A 211 -16.18 32.68 0.40
CA ARG A 211 -14.92 31.94 0.63
C ARG A 211 -15.05 31.01 1.82
N LEU A 212 -14.25 29.95 1.82
CA LEU A 212 -14.08 29.08 2.98
C LEU A 212 -13.02 29.65 3.93
N ARG A 213 -13.20 29.39 5.23
CA ARG A 213 -12.27 29.77 6.29
C ARG A 213 -12.05 28.57 7.21
N LEU A 214 -10.82 28.46 7.70
CA LEU A 214 -10.40 27.51 8.72
C LEU A 214 -9.88 28.27 9.93
N ARG A 215 -9.98 27.66 11.11
CA ARG A 215 -9.30 28.11 12.32
C ARG A 215 -9.01 26.94 13.24
N TRP A 216 -8.02 27.12 14.10
CA TRP A 216 -7.82 26.33 15.31
C TRP A 216 -8.65 26.90 16.46
N ARG A 217 -9.18 26.02 17.33
CA ARG A 217 -9.93 26.42 18.53
C ARG A 217 -9.80 25.35 19.62
N GLY A 218 -9.59 25.75 20.86
CA GLY A 218 -9.54 24.87 22.02
C GLY A 218 -8.41 25.22 22.97
N ASN A 219 -8.12 24.31 23.89
CA ASN A 219 -7.08 24.44 24.91
C ASN A 219 -5.82 23.68 24.49
N THR A 220 -4.72 23.83 25.21
CA THR A 220 -3.41 23.26 24.89
C THR A 220 -3.46 21.79 24.46
N HIS A 221 -4.12 20.93 25.26
CA HIS A 221 -4.19 19.47 25.06
C HIS A 221 -5.53 18.96 24.52
N ASN A 222 -6.40 19.87 24.11
CA ASN A 222 -7.68 19.50 23.51
C ASN A 222 -8.13 20.63 22.60
N TYR A 223 -7.71 20.56 21.36
CA TYR A 223 -8.06 21.52 20.34
C TYR A 223 -8.67 20.87 19.11
N SER A 224 -9.22 21.73 18.26
CA SER A 224 -10.06 21.34 17.15
C SER A 224 -9.74 22.17 15.92
N LEU A 225 -9.90 21.57 14.76
CA LEU A 225 -9.89 22.27 13.48
C LEU A 225 -11.35 22.54 13.09
N GLN A 226 -11.66 23.81 12.82
CA GLN A 226 -13.00 24.24 12.45
C GLN A 226 -13.03 24.86 11.06
N ILE A 227 -14.13 24.68 10.33
CA ILE A 227 -14.39 25.26 9.02
C ILE A 227 -15.66 26.09 9.01
N LYS A 228 -15.71 27.10 8.14
CA LYS A 228 -16.94 27.81 7.80
C LYS A 228 -16.91 28.43 6.42
N THR A 229 -18.09 28.87 5.98
CA THR A 229 -18.22 29.86 4.91
C THR A 229 -18.12 31.30 5.43
N GLY A 230 -17.69 32.21 4.55
CA GLY A 230 -17.65 33.65 4.85
C GLY A 230 -19.04 34.27 4.97
N ASN A 231 -20.03 33.73 4.25
CA ASN A 231 -21.44 34.10 4.28
C ASN A 231 -22.32 32.84 4.21
N ASN A 232 -23.61 32.96 4.47
CA ASN A 232 -24.59 31.90 4.30
C ASN A 232 -24.85 31.60 2.80
N TYR A 233 -24.72 30.34 2.41
CA TYR A 233 -24.92 29.87 1.03
C TYR A 233 -26.39 29.54 0.71
N GLY A 234 -27.26 29.57 1.71
CA GLY A 234 -28.69 29.27 1.59
C GLY A 234 -29.05 27.92 2.21
N ASN A 235 -30.33 27.59 2.14
CA ASN A 235 -30.86 26.36 2.70
C ASN A 235 -30.33 25.14 1.93
N ASP A 236 -30.05 24.06 2.66
CA ASP A 236 -29.58 22.78 2.12
C ASP A 236 -28.32 22.88 1.26
N VAL A 237 -27.40 23.75 1.67
CA VAL A 237 -26.03 23.80 1.14
C VAL A 237 -25.05 23.41 2.24
N ASP A 238 -24.19 22.45 1.92
CA ASP A 238 -23.15 21.95 2.81
C ASP A 238 -21.75 22.27 2.26
N ILE A 239 -20.77 22.26 3.15
CA ILE A 239 -19.34 22.21 2.86
C ILE A 239 -18.93 20.75 2.93
N PHE A 240 -18.39 20.22 1.85
CA PHE A 240 -17.80 18.87 1.79
C PHE A 240 -16.29 18.99 1.95
N TYR A 241 -15.67 18.12 2.73
CA TYR A 241 -14.24 18.17 2.98
C TYR A 241 -13.62 16.78 3.05
N ASN A 242 -12.34 16.72 2.68
CA ASN A 242 -11.45 15.58 2.89
C ASN A 242 -10.16 16.09 3.52
N ILE A 243 -9.62 15.30 4.44
CA ILE A 243 -8.44 15.63 5.22
C ILE A 243 -7.39 14.53 5.05
N THR A 244 -6.15 14.94 4.80
CA THR A 244 -4.96 14.09 4.85
C THR A 244 -4.15 14.46 6.08
N LYS A 245 -3.70 13.45 6.85
CA LYS A 245 -2.69 13.62 7.90
C LYS A 245 -1.31 13.67 7.23
N LEU A 246 -0.55 14.74 7.49
CA LEU A 246 0.77 14.98 6.89
C LEU A 246 1.92 14.64 7.84
N TRP A 247 1.60 14.46 9.13
CA TRP A 247 2.56 14.14 10.18
C TRP A 247 1.87 13.30 11.25
N ASP A 248 2.56 12.28 11.71
CA ASP A 248 2.12 11.40 12.79
C ASP A 248 3.29 11.17 13.75
N ASP A 249 3.16 11.66 14.98
CA ASP A 249 4.21 11.49 16.01
C ASP A 249 4.51 10.01 16.24
N GLU A 250 3.49 9.14 16.20
CA GLU A 250 3.66 7.69 16.40
C GLU A 250 4.46 7.00 15.30
N LEU A 251 4.44 7.56 14.10
CA LEU A 251 5.18 7.01 12.97
C LEU A 251 6.54 7.65 12.81
N CYS A 252 6.65 8.95 13.09
CA CYS A 252 7.78 9.78 12.66
C CYS A 252 8.74 10.15 13.78
N LEU A 253 8.42 9.86 15.04
CA LEU A 253 9.25 10.20 16.19
C LEU A 253 9.58 8.96 17.03
N PRO A 254 10.81 8.90 17.59
CA PRO A 254 11.11 8.00 18.69
C PRO A 254 10.27 8.36 19.93
N GLU A 255 10.00 7.36 20.77
CA GLU A 255 9.16 7.51 21.97
C GLU A 255 9.63 8.63 22.91
N GLU A 256 10.95 8.84 23.04
CA GLU A 256 11.55 9.88 23.87
C GLU A 256 11.20 11.34 23.44
N TYR A 257 10.69 11.54 22.23
CA TYR A 257 10.24 12.84 21.73
C TYR A 257 8.73 13.07 21.89
N PHE A 258 7.98 12.08 22.39
CA PHE A 258 6.56 12.25 22.65
C PHE A 258 6.32 13.15 23.87
N ASN A 259 5.60 14.23 23.66
CA ASN A 259 5.04 15.03 24.74
C ASN A 259 3.64 14.50 25.07
N SER A 260 3.54 13.34 25.72
CA SER A 260 2.25 12.89 26.26
C SER A 260 1.95 13.65 27.55
N TRP A 261 0.88 14.45 27.56
CA TRP A 261 0.33 15.04 28.79
C TRP A 261 -0.67 14.09 29.48
N LYS A 262 -0.84 12.87 28.95
CA LYS A 262 -1.58 11.83 29.66
C LYS A 262 -0.74 11.42 30.87
N THR A 263 -1.10 11.98 32.01
CA THR A 263 -0.55 11.67 33.32
C THR A 263 -0.49 10.16 33.54
N ASP A 264 0.57 9.77 34.24
CA ASP A 264 0.77 8.51 34.94
C ASP A 264 -0.35 8.25 35.99
N ASP A 265 -1.60 8.13 35.54
CA ASP A 265 -2.74 7.75 36.38
C ASP A 265 -3.25 6.37 35.97
N ALA A 266 -2.38 5.37 36.13
CA ALA A 266 -2.77 3.96 36.24
C ALA A 266 -1.68 3.18 37.01
N VAL A 267 -1.64 3.39 38.33
CA VAL A 267 -1.23 2.35 39.31
C VAL A 267 -2.45 2.02 40.15
#